data_AF-A0A6L8ABS8-F1
#
_entry.id   AF-A0A6L8ABS8-F1
#
_cell.length_a   1.000
_cell.length_b   1.000
_cell.length_c   1.000
_cell.angle_alpha   90.00
_cell.angle_beta   90.00
_cell.angle_gamma   90.00
#
_symmetry.space_group_name_H-M   'P 1'
#
loop_
_entity.id
_entity.type
_entity.pdbx_description
1 polymer ?
#
loop_
_entity_poly.entity_id
_entity_poly.type
_entity_poly.pdbx_seq_one_letter_code
_entity_poly.pdbx_strand_id
1 'polypeptide(L)'
;MSTFVPPKHDFPLLVNREPIVYLDNAATTQKPEVVINALVGYYAQNNANVHRGVHQISDEATGMFEDARKTVANFLNASTPDQILFTRGTTESLNLVAYTYAPLVLNDKRTVLITEMEHHSNFVPWQLICECMGAKLLAVKVNSDGTLNLDHFRELLRSQRVAIVSITHVSNVLGTINPVREIIDLAHENDAKVVIDGAQAAAHLNINVQDLDCDFYAFSSHKMYGPTGFGVLYGRAELLHEMGPWQGGGEMIKHVSLEKTTFQDPPHKFEAGTPDISGAVGLAAAIEYLAQQQSQGLDEYERHLLSYATESLLEIDGLRVIGTASEKSGALSFLVDGTHPHDLGTLLNEQQVAVRTGHHCAIPLMEALGIPGTVRASFGLYNLKKDVDRLYEALKTAIRILRK
;
A
#
# COMPACT_ATOMS: atom_id res chain seq x y z
N MET A 1 -6.65 -26.12 11.55
CA MET A 1 -6.72 -25.04 12.56
C MET A 1 -5.33 -24.44 12.60
N SER A 2 -5.20 -23.15 12.27
CA SER A 2 -3.91 -22.46 12.24
C SER A 2 -3.21 -22.56 13.59
N THR A 3 -1.92 -22.90 13.57
CA THR A 3 -1.04 -22.93 14.75
C THR A 3 -0.40 -21.58 15.06
N PHE A 4 -0.70 -20.57 14.24
CA PHE A 4 -0.17 -19.22 14.41
C PHE A 4 -0.70 -18.59 15.70
N VAL A 5 0.21 -18.01 16.48
CA VAL A 5 -0.12 -17.28 17.71
C VAL A 5 0.18 -15.80 17.49
N PRO A 6 -0.84 -14.93 17.42
CA PRO A 6 -0.62 -13.49 17.20
C PRO A 6 0.33 -12.88 18.23
N PRO A 7 1.45 -12.26 17.79
CA PRO A 7 2.50 -11.79 18.68
C PRO A 7 2.19 -10.40 19.24
N LYS A 8 1.00 -10.18 19.82
CA LYS A 8 0.58 -8.85 20.34
C LYS A 8 1.56 -8.27 21.37
N HIS A 9 2.31 -9.13 22.08
CA HIS A 9 3.33 -8.73 23.04
C HIS A 9 4.54 -8.03 22.39
N ASP A 10 4.81 -8.29 21.11
CA ASP A 10 5.88 -7.61 20.38
C ASP A 10 5.55 -6.15 20.05
N PHE A 11 4.33 -5.68 20.34
CA PHE A 11 3.84 -4.34 19.97
C PHE A 11 3.64 -3.47 21.21
N PRO A 12 4.67 -2.72 21.66
CA PRO A 12 4.63 -1.91 22.88
C PRO A 12 3.42 -0.97 22.97
N LEU A 13 2.98 -0.35 21.86
CA LEU A 13 1.81 0.52 21.89
C LEU A 13 0.55 -0.22 22.33
N LEU A 14 0.34 -1.44 21.83
CA LEU A 14 -0.85 -2.24 22.15
C LEU A 14 -0.80 -2.76 23.59
N VAL A 15 0.39 -3.17 24.06
CA VAL A 15 0.61 -3.60 25.45
C VAL A 15 0.38 -2.45 26.42
N ASN A 16 0.94 -1.27 26.14
CA ASN A 16 0.87 -0.11 27.04
C ASN A 16 -0.51 0.56 27.06
N ARG A 17 -1.36 0.27 26.08
CA ARG A 17 -2.68 0.89 25.91
C ARG A 17 -3.83 -0.10 26.12
N GLU A 18 -3.59 -1.23 26.77
CA GLU A 18 -4.70 -2.14 27.11
C GLU A 18 -5.80 -1.40 27.91
N PRO A 19 -7.10 -1.65 27.63
CA PRO A 19 -7.61 -2.73 26.76
C PRO A 19 -7.97 -2.28 25.32
N ILE A 20 -7.29 -1.29 24.72
CA ILE A 20 -7.60 -0.82 23.35
C ILE A 20 -7.58 -1.97 22.33
N VAL A 21 -8.62 -1.99 21.49
CA VAL A 21 -8.75 -2.83 20.30
C VAL A 21 -8.47 -1.98 19.06
N TYR A 22 -7.31 -2.19 18.44
CA TYR A 22 -6.88 -1.44 17.26
C TYR A 22 -7.24 -2.19 15.97
N LEU A 23 -8.18 -1.64 15.20
CA LEU A 23 -8.70 -2.20 13.95
C LEU A 23 -8.65 -1.17 12.80
N ASP A 24 -7.66 -0.27 12.78
CA ASP A 24 -7.39 0.68 11.68
C ASP A 24 -6.04 0.42 10.98
N ASN A 25 -5.68 -0.86 10.89
CA ASN A 25 -4.43 -1.34 10.28
C ASN A 25 -4.26 -0.94 8.81
N ALA A 26 -5.35 -0.89 8.04
CA ALA A 26 -5.32 -0.48 6.63
C ALA A 26 -5.05 1.02 6.46
N ALA A 27 -5.08 1.83 7.53
CA ALA A 27 -4.55 3.20 7.52
C ALA A 27 -3.06 3.21 7.88
N THR A 28 -2.69 2.61 9.01
CA THR A 28 -1.30 2.40 9.43
C THR A 28 -1.23 1.26 10.43
N THR A 29 -0.19 0.44 10.39
CA THR A 29 -0.04 -0.63 11.38
C THR A 29 0.76 -0.16 12.60
N GLN A 30 0.68 -0.89 13.71
CA GLN A 30 1.59 -0.69 14.85
C GLN A 30 2.96 -1.29 14.55
N LYS A 31 3.97 -0.91 15.34
CA LYS A 31 5.37 -1.25 15.10
C LYS A 31 5.84 -2.27 16.12
N PRO A 32 6.42 -3.41 15.71
CA PRO A 32 6.97 -4.37 16.64
C PRO A 32 8.26 -3.80 17.25
N GLU A 33 8.63 -4.29 18.43
CA GLU A 33 9.79 -3.82 19.18
C GLU A 33 11.09 -3.98 18.38
N VAL A 34 11.21 -5.02 17.54
CA VAL A 34 12.37 -5.21 16.66
C VAL A 34 12.58 -4.06 15.66
N VAL A 35 11.49 -3.47 15.13
CA VAL A 35 11.57 -2.31 14.21
C VAL A 35 11.95 -1.06 14.98
N ILE A 36 11.37 -0.87 16.17
CA ILE A 36 11.70 0.28 17.04
C ILE A 36 13.18 0.21 17.43
N ASN A 37 13.67 -0.96 17.83
CA ASN A 37 15.06 -1.19 18.21
C ASN A 37 16.02 -1.01 17.03
N ALA A 38 15.62 -1.38 15.81
CA ALA A 38 16.44 -1.11 14.61
C ALA A 38 16.63 0.40 14.37
N LEU A 39 15.56 1.18 14.50
CA LEU A 39 15.62 2.65 14.40
C LEU A 39 16.48 3.27 15.51
N VAL A 40 16.26 2.86 16.77
CA VAL A 40 17.05 3.32 17.91
C VAL A 40 18.52 2.94 17.77
N GLY A 41 18.80 1.70 17.36
CA GLY A 41 20.15 1.18 17.14
C GLY A 41 20.90 1.99 16.10
N TYR A 42 20.29 2.24 14.93
CA TYR A 42 20.87 3.09 13.91
C TYR A 42 21.24 4.47 14.45
N TYR A 43 20.29 5.17 15.10
CA TYR A 43 20.56 6.52 15.61
C TYR A 43 21.58 6.56 16.74
N ALA A 44 21.59 5.53 17.61
CA ALA A 44 22.49 5.48 18.75
C ALA A 44 23.93 5.08 18.37
N GLN A 45 24.13 4.36 17.27
CA GLN A 45 25.41 3.70 16.97
C GLN A 45 25.97 4.00 15.57
N ASN A 46 25.13 4.17 14.55
CA ASN A 46 25.57 4.19 13.15
C ASN A 46 25.10 5.43 12.37
N ASN A 47 24.59 6.47 13.02
CA ASN A 47 24.10 7.67 12.33
C ASN A 47 25.24 8.44 11.64
N ALA A 48 25.29 8.32 10.31
CA ALA A 48 26.14 9.09 9.42
C ALA A 48 25.48 9.22 8.05
N ASN A 49 25.92 10.19 7.24
CA ASN A 49 25.47 10.27 5.87
C ASN A 49 26.07 9.12 5.04
N VAL A 50 25.30 8.60 4.06
CA VAL A 50 25.70 7.48 3.21
C VAL A 50 26.46 7.96 1.97
N HIS A 51 27.27 7.06 1.37
CA HIS A 51 28.00 7.24 0.10
C HIS A 51 29.02 8.39 0.01
N ARG A 52 29.16 9.22 1.05
CA ARG A 52 30.02 10.43 1.04
C ARG A 52 31.19 10.42 2.01
N GLY A 53 31.14 9.60 3.05
CA GLY A 53 32.21 9.53 4.05
C GLY A 53 33.25 8.47 3.70
N VAL A 54 34.48 8.70 4.16
CA VAL A 54 35.58 7.71 4.11
C VAL A 54 35.88 7.14 5.49
N HIS A 55 35.02 7.41 6.47
CA HIS A 55 35.17 6.99 7.85
C HIS A 55 34.24 5.81 8.14
N GLN A 56 34.66 4.96 9.07
CA GLN A 56 33.98 3.72 9.44
C GLN A 56 32.46 3.87 9.65
N ILE A 57 32.01 4.89 10.38
CA ILE A 57 30.57 5.08 10.65
C ILE A 57 29.77 5.34 9.35
N SER A 58 30.34 6.03 8.36
CA SER A 58 29.68 6.26 7.07
C SER A 58 29.67 5.00 6.23
N ASP A 59 30.74 4.20 6.27
CA ASP A 59 30.79 2.89 5.60
C ASP A 59 29.74 1.93 6.18
N GLU A 60 29.62 1.88 7.51
CA GLU A 60 28.62 1.07 8.22
C GLU A 60 27.19 1.52 7.90
N ALA A 61 26.91 2.83 7.96
CA ALA A 61 25.61 3.39 7.59
C ALA A 61 25.26 3.08 6.12
N THR A 62 26.25 3.18 5.22
CA THR A 62 26.09 2.86 3.80
C THR A 62 25.78 1.38 3.60
N GLY A 63 26.49 0.49 4.30
CA GLY A 63 26.21 -0.95 4.31
C GLY A 63 24.78 -1.24 4.74
N MET A 64 24.33 -0.68 5.87
CA MET A 64 22.96 -0.85 6.37
C MET A 64 21.90 -0.37 5.37
N PHE A 65 22.13 0.76 4.69
CA PHE A 65 21.22 1.32 3.69
C PHE A 65 21.11 0.44 2.44
N GLU A 66 22.24 -0.02 1.90
CA GLU A 66 22.23 -0.89 0.71
C GLU A 66 21.77 -2.31 1.02
N ASP A 67 22.04 -2.83 2.22
CA ASP A 67 21.50 -4.11 2.66
C ASP A 67 19.97 -4.03 2.82
N ALA A 68 19.43 -2.92 3.32
CA ALA A 68 17.98 -2.70 3.32
C ALA A 68 17.39 -2.75 1.90
N ARG A 69 18.08 -2.19 0.91
CA ARG A 69 17.66 -2.27 -0.50
C ARG A 69 17.64 -3.70 -1.02
N LYS A 70 18.66 -4.51 -0.68
CA LYS A 70 18.70 -5.95 -1.00
C LYS A 70 17.55 -6.70 -0.32
N THR A 71 17.26 -6.40 0.94
CA THR A 71 16.13 -7.01 1.67
C THR A 71 14.81 -6.71 0.98
N VAL A 72 14.59 -5.47 0.53
CA VAL A 72 13.40 -5.09 -0.25
C VAL A 72 13.36 -5.79 -1.61
N ALA A 73 14.48 -5.88 -2.32
CA ALA A 73 14.56 -6.58 -3.58
C ALA A 73 14.19 -8.06 -3.43
N ASN A 74 14.74 -8.73 -2.41
CA ASN A 74 14.42 -10.12 -2.10
C ASN A 74 12.94 -10.29 -1.70
N PHE A 75 12.40 -9.38 -0.90
CA PHE A 75 11.00 -9.39 -0.49
C PHE A 75 10.02 -9.34 -1.66
N LEU A 76 10.32 -8.53 -2.68
CA LEU A 76 9.52 -8.46 -3.91
C LEU A 76 9.87 -9.55 -4.94
N ASN A 77 10.92 -10.33 -4.67
CA ASN A 77 11.60 -11.16 -5.66
C ASN A 77 11.95 -10.35 -6.94
N ALA A 78 12.58 -9.19 -6.79
CA ALA A 78 13.16 -8.42 -7.89
C ALA A 78 14.52 -9.02 -8.32
N SER A 79 14.88 -8.86 -9.59
CA SER A 79 16.09 -9.48 -10.15
C SER A 79 17.40 -8.83 -9.65
N THR A 80 17.35 -7.54 -9.32
CA THR A 80 18.48 -6.77 -8.80
C THR A 80 17.98 -5.68 -7.84
N PRO A 81 18.74 -5.32 -6.79
CA PRO A 81 18.45 -4.16 -5.95
C PRO A 81 18.34 -2.84 -6.70
N ASP A 82 18.96 -2.72 -7.88
CA ASP A 82 18.89 -1.48 -8.69
C ASP A 82 17.50 -1.17 -9.23
N GLN A 83 16.59 -2.16 -9.19
CA GLN A 83 15.17 -1.99 -9.52
C GLN A 83 14.35 -1.39 -8.38
N ILE A 84 14.95 -1.17 -7.20
CA ILE A 84 14.28 -0.68 -6.01
C ILE A 84 14.65 0.79 -5.79
N LEU A 85 13.65 1.66 -5.84
CA LEU A 85 13.78 3.07 -5.49
C LEU A 85 13.12 3.34 -4.14
N PHE A 86 13.81 4.08 -3.28
CA PHE A 86 13.26 4.55 -2.01
C PHE A 86 12.56 5.90 -2.17
N THR A 87 11.39 5.99 -1.56
CA THR A 87 10.52 7.18 -1.60
C THR A 87 9.95 7.43 -0.21
N ARG A 88 9.15 8.48 -0.05
CA ARG A 88 8.43 8.79 1.20
C ARG A 88 7.17 7.95 1.42
N GLY A 89 6.81 7.09 0.46
CA GLY A 89 5.57 6.31 0.47
C GLY A 89 5.03 6.04 -0.93
N THR A 90 4.02 5.16 -1.01
CA THR A 90 3.30 4.81 -2.26
C THR A 90 2.89 6.05 -3.04
N THR A 91 2.40 7.10 -2.36
CA THR A 91 1.99 8.35 -3.02
C THR A 91 3.14 8.99 -3.80
N GLU A 92 4.34 9.08 -3.22
CA GLU A 92 5.49 9.62 -3.95
C GLU A 92 5.93 8.69 -5.06
N SER A 93 5.94 7.37 -4.82
CA SER A 93 6.25 6.36 -5.84
C SER A 93 5.35 6.49 -7.08
N LEU A 94 4.04 6.65 -6.88
CA LEU A 94 3.08 6.78 -7.99
C LEU A 94 3.21 8.14 -8.71
N ASN A 95 3.49 9.21 -7.97
CA ASN A 95 3.82 10.50 -8.59
C ASN A 95 5.12 10.41 -9.41
N LEU A 96 6.15 9.75 -8.91
CA LEU A 96 7.41 9.55 -9.63
C LEU A 96 7.13 8.91 -10.99
N VAL A 97 6.37 7.80 -11.04
CA VAL A 97 6.01 7.16 -12.31
C VAL A 97 5.18 8.09 -13.20
N ALA A 98 4.15 8.74 -12.63
CA ALA A 98 3.29 9.66 -13.38
C ALA A 98 4.09 10.81 -14.02
N TYR A 99 5.06 11.38 -13.34
CA TYR A 99 5.79 12.56 -13.82
C TYR A 99 7.07 12.24 -14.61
N THR A 100 7.64 11.04 -14.48
CA THR A 100 8.92 10.70 -15.17
C THR A 100 8.76 9.62 -16.24
N TYR A 101 7.79 8.72 -16.12
CA TYR A 101 7.51 7.70 -17.13
C TYR A 101 6.39 8.12 -18.08
N ALA A 102 5.26 8.59 -17.53
CA ALA A 102 4.08 8.87 -18.35
C ALA A 102 4.32 9.87 -19.51
N PRO A 103 5.15 10.93 -19.36
CA PRO A 103 5.48 11.82 -20.48
C PRO A 103 6.11 11.12 -21.70
N LEU A 104 6.78 9.98 -21.49
CA LEU A 104 7.40 9.20 -22.57
C LEU A 104 6.34 8.49 -23.43
N VAL A 105 5.22 8.11 -22.83
CA VAL A 105 4.23 7.22 -23.46
C VAL A 105 2.86 7.86 -23.69
N LEU A 106 2.55 9.01 -23.08
CA LEU A 106 1.26 9.71 -23.20
C LEU A 106 1.18 10.74 -24.32
N ASN A 107 2.01 10.61 -25.36
CA ASN A 107 1.85 11.38 -26.59
C ASN A 107 0.53 11.04 -27.33
N ASP A 108 0.13 11.89 -28.28
CA ASP A 108 -1.00 11.65 -29.21
C ASP A 108 -2.37 11.32 -28.57
N LYS A 109 -2.69 11.95 -27.43
CA LYS A 109 -3.97 11.77 -26.72
C LYS A 109 -4.25 10.31 -26.31
N ARG A 110 -3.20 9.56 -25.95
CA ARG A 110 -3.34 8.21 -25.40
C ARG A 110 -4.06 8.21 -24.04
N THR A 111 -4.45 7.03 -23.59
CA THR A 111 -5.30 6.83 -22.41
C THR A 111 -4.51 6.21 -21.26
N VAL A 112 -4.69 6.74 -20.05
CA VAL A 112 -4.42 6.05 -18.79
C VAL A 112 -5.71 5.39 -18.31
N LEU A 113 -5.65 4.09 -18.02
CA LEU A 113 -6.73 3.37 -17.35
C LEU A 113 -6.41 3.24 -15.87
N ILE A 114 -7.39 3.57 -15.03
CA ILE A 114 -7.42 3.30 -13.59
C ILE A 114 -8.69 2.52 -13.24
N THR A 115 -8.97 2.30 -11.96
CA THR A 115 -10.24 1.71 -11.50
C THR A 115 -11.05 2.70 -10.66
N GLU A 116 -12.36 2.48 -10.54
CA GLU A 116 -13.20 3.22 -9.60
C GLU A 116 -12.81 2.96 -8.13
N MET A 117 -12.11 1.86 -7.82
CA MET A 117 -11.67 1.49 -6.46
C MET A 117 -10.27 1.98 -6.09
N GLU A 118 -9.63 2.82 -6.90
CA GLU A 118 -8.31 3.35 -6.58
C GLU A 118 -8.33 4.24 -5.34
N HIS A 119 -7.26 4.14 -4.55
CA HIS A 119 -6.93 5.15 -3.56
C HIS A 119 -6.58 6.46 -4.27
N HIS A 120 -6.82 7.61 -3.64
CA HIS A 120 -6.52 8.94 -4.21
C HIS A 120 -5.07 9.09 -4.69
N SER A 121 -4.12 8.43 -4.01
CA SER A 121 -2.71 8.37 -4.41
C SER A 121 -2.48 7.71 -5.76
N ASN A 122 -3.37 6.80 -6.18
CA ASN A 122 -3.35 6.15 -7.49
C ASN A 122 -4.44 6.68 -8.42
N PHE A 123 -4.94 7.89 -8.16
CA PHE A 123 -5.98 8.55 -8.96
C PHE A 123 -5.53 9.96 -9.36
N VAL A 124 -5.21 10.79 -8.37
CA VAL A 124 -4.91 12.21 -8.56
C VAL A 124 -3.66 12.46 -9.40
N PRO A 125 -2.53 11.72 -9.23
CA PRO A 125 -1.36 11.94 -10.08
C PRO A 125 -1.66 11.72 -11.57
N TRP A 126 -2.50 10.73 -11.87
CA TRP A 126 -2.94 10.42 -13.23
C TRP A 126 -3.87 11.50 -13.80
N GLN A 127 -4.75 12.09 -12.98
CA GLN A 127 -5.56 13.25 -13.40
C GLN A 127 -4.66 14.41 -13.79
N LEU A 128 -3.72 14.79 -12.91
CA LEU A 128 -2.83 15.93 -13.11
C LEU A 128 -1.98 15.77 -14.36
N ILE A 129 -1.38 14.59 -14.57
CA ILE A 129 -0.54 14.38 -15.76
C ILE A 129 -1.37 14.25 -17.04
N CYS A 130 -2.56 13.63 -16.99
CA CYS A 130 -3.42 13.56 -18.17
C CYS A 130 -3.89 14.94 -18.61
N GLU A 131 -4.25 15.81 -17.66
CA GLU A 131 -4.60 17.20 -17.94
C GLU A 131 -3.43 17.96 -18.57
N CYS A 132 -2.23 17.84 -18.00
CA CYS A 132 -1.02 18.48 -18.51
C CYS A 132 -0.67 18.03 -19.94
N MET A 133 -0.80 16.74 -20.22
CA MET A 133 -0.40 16.13 -21.51
C MET A 133 -1.53 16.13 -22.55
N GLY A 134 -2.75 16.53 -22.19
CA GLY A 134 -3.93 16.38 -23.04
C GLY A 134 -4.31 14.92 -23.32
N ALA A 135 -3.94 14.01 -22.41
CA ALA A 135 -4.28 12.59 -22.44
C ALA A 135 -5.64 12.32 -21.79
N LYS A 136 -6.18 11.12 -21.98
CA LYS A 136 -7.45 10.70 -21.35
C LYS A 136 -7.17 9.90 -20.09
N LEU A 137 -7.97 10.12 -19.06
CA LEU A 137 -8.07 9.23 -17.90
C LEU A 137 -9.44 8.58 -17.91
N LEU A 138 -9.50 7.24 -17.86
CA LEU A 138 -10.75 6.49 -17.74
C LEU A 138 -10.66 5.50 -16.58
N ALA A 139 -11.78 5.27 -15.91
CA ALA A 139 -11.89 4.35 -14.80
C ALA A 139 -12.68 3.09 -15.19
N VAL A 140 -12.10 1.93 -14.91
CA VAL A 140 -12.75 0.63 -14.96
C VAL A 140 -13.77 0.55 -13.83
N LYS A 141 -14.93 -0.04 -14.13
CA LYS A 141 -16.05 -0.09 -13.20
C LYS A 141 -15.86 -1.15 -12.14
N VAL A 142 -16.47 -0.95 -10.98
CA VAL A 142 -16.58 -1.96 -9.93
C VAL A 142 -17.98 -2.61 -9.98
N ASN A 143 -18.03 -3.93 -9.85
CA ASN A 143 -19.27 -4.68 -9.74
C ASN A 143 -19.91 -4.46 -8.36
N SER A 144 -21.21 -4.77 -8.23
CA SER A 144 -21.94 -4.58 -6.95
C SER A 144 -21.38 -5.40 -5.78
N ASP A 145 -20.68 -6.50 -6.07
CA ASP A 145 -20.00 -7.34 -5.07
C ASP A 145 -18.61 -6.80 -4.66
N GLY A 146 -18.16 -5.70 -5.28
CA GLY A 146 -16.86 -5.10 -5.03
C GLY A 146 -15.70 -5.70 -5.84
N THR A 147 -15.97 -6.58 -6.81
CA THR A 147 -14.96 -7.07 -7.77
C THR A 147 -14.76 -6.10 -8.92
N LEU A 148 -13.58 -6.12 -9.55
CA LEU A 148 -13.32 -5.34 -10.75
C LEU A 148 -14.14 -5.88 -11.95
N ASN A 149 -14.77 -5.00 -12.71
CA ASN A 149 -15.48 -5.41 -13.93
C ASN A 149 -14.49 -5.67 -15.09
N LEU A 150 -14.03 -6.91 -15.21
CA LEU A 150 -13.06 -7.33 -16.23
C LEU A 150 -13.60 -7.21 -17.66
N ASP A 151 -14.91 -7.33 -17.88
CA ASP A 151 -15.49 -7.15 -19.22
C ASP A 151 -15.40 -5.70 -19.68
N HIS A 152 -15.70 -4.74 -18.78
CA HIS A 152 -15.50 -3.32 -19.03
C HIS A 152 -14.02 -2.99 -19.20
N PHE A 153 -13.12 -3.62 -18.43
CA PHE A 153 -11.67 -3.48 -18.64
C PHE A 153 -11.26 -3.90 -20.06
N ARG A 154 -11.68 -5.09 -20.50
CA ARG A 154 -11.38 -5.59 -21.86
C ARG A 154 -12.00 -4.71 -22.95
N GLU A 155 -13.20 -4.16 -22.73
CA GLU A 155 -13.82 -3.21 -23.64
C GLU A 155 -13.00 -1.91 -23.76
N LEU A 156 -12.53 -1.36 -22.64
CA LEU A 156 -11.70 -0.15 -22.63
C LEU A 156 -10.35 -0.39 -23.32
N LEU A 157 -9.69 -1.54 -23.08
CA LEU A 157 -8.46 -1.90 -23.79
C LEU A 157 -8.67 -1.96 -25.31
N ARG A 158 -9.79 -2.55 -25.78
CA ARG A 158 -10.08 -2.65 -27.23
C ARG A 158 -10.48 -1.32 -27.87
N SER A 159 -11.18 -0.46 -27.13
CA SER A 159 -11.79 0.76 -27.68
C SER A 159 -10.89 2.00 -27.53
N GLN A 160 -9.86 1.95 -26.70
CA GLN A 160 -8.99 3.09 -26.39
C GLN A 160 -7.54 2.80 -26.75
N ARG A 161 -6.78 3.86 -27.04
CA ARG A 161 -5.32 3.77 -27.23
C ARG A 161 -4.62 3.82 -25.88
N VAL A 162 -4.74 2.75 -25.10
CA VAL A 162 -4.21 2.67 -23.74
C VAL A 162 -2.67 2.68 -23.77
N ALA A 163 -2.07 3.46 -22.88
CA ALA A 163 -0.61 3.52 -22.69
C ALA A 163 -0.20 3.00 -21.31
N ILE A 164 -1.01 3.28 -20.30
CA ILE A 164 -0.76 2.92 -18.91
C ILE A 164 -2.04 2.35 -18.33
N VAL A 165 -1.92 1.24 -17.61
CA VAL A 165 -2.93 0.68 -16.73
C VAL A 165 -2.40 0.79 -15.32
N SER A 166 -3.05 1.56 -14.45
CA SER A 166 -2.66 1.69 -13.05
C SER A 166 -3.75 1.22 -12.12
N ILE A 167 -3.46 0.19 -11.33
CA ILE A 167 -4.47 -0.53 -10.56
C ILE A 167 -3.98 -0.84 -9.15
N THR A 168 -4.91 -0.87 -8.20
CA THR A 168 -4.64 -1.39 -6.86
C THR A 168 -4.59 -2.92 -6.88
N HIS A 169 -3.61 -3.51 -6.19
CA HIS A 169 -3.56 -4.97 -6.00
C HIS A 169 -4.61 -5.42 -4.98
N VAL A 170 -4.76 -4.66 -3.90
CA VAL A 170 -5.77 -4.91 -2.86
C VAL A 170 -6.46 -3.61 -2.48
N SER A 171 -7.78 -3.53 -2.68
CA SER A 171 -8.56 -2.35 -2.34
C SER A 171 -8.50 -2.05 -0.83
N ASN A 172 -8.14 -0.83 -0.45
CA ASN A 172 -8.12 -0.41 0.96
C ASN A 172 -9.51 -0.29 1.59
N VAL A 173 -10.57 -0.24 0.78
CA VAL A 173 -11.96 -0.16 1.24
C VAL A 173 -12.58 -1.54 1.27
N LEU A 174 -12.58 -2.22 0.12
CA LEU A 174 -13.32 -3.46 -0.08
C LEU A 174 -12.55 -4.68 0.39
N GLY A 175 -11.22 -4.57 0.51
CA GLY A 175 -10.30 -5.68 0.71
C GLY A 175 -10.14 -6.58 -0.52
N THR A 176 -10.88 -6.33 -1.61
CA THR A 176 -10.84 -7.13 -2.85
C THR A 176 -9.41 -7.28 -3.33
N ILE A 177 -8.97 -8.52 -3.53
CA ILE A 177 -7.71 -8.87 -4.19
C ILE A 177 -7.98 -8.91 -5.69
N ASN A 178 -7.42 -7.97 -6.44
CA ASN A 178 -7.61 -7.91 -7.89
C ASN A 178 -6.76 -8.97 -8.60
N PRO A 179 -7.23 -9.55 -9.72
CA PRO A 179 -6.47 -10.54 -10.51
C PRO A 179 -5.37 -9.83 -11.33
N VAL A 180 -4.36 -9.29 -10.65
CA VAL A 180 -3.35 -8.42 -11.27
C VAL A 180 -2.57 -9.11 -12.39
N ARG A 181 -2.31 -10.42 -12.29
CA ARG A 181 -1.65 -11.19 -13.36
C ARG A 181 -2.45 -11.14 -14.66
N GLU A 182 -3.74 -11.46 -14.61
CA GLU A 182 -4.61 -11.42 -15.80
C GLU A 182 -4.68 -10.01 -16.37
N ILE A 183 -4.71 -8.99 -15.52
CA ILE A 183 -4.73 -7.59 -15.95
C ILE A 183 -3.41 -7.19 -16.62
N ILE A 184 -2.28 -7.66 -16.11
CA ILE A 184 -0.95 -7.43 -16.68
C ILE A 184 -0.84 -8.07 -18.07
N ASP A 185 -1.19 -9.35 -18.18
CA ASP A 185 -1.16 -10.08 -19.44
C ASP A 185 -1.99 -9.34 -20.52
N LEU A 186 -3.23 -8.98 -20.20
CA LEU A 186 -4.13 -8.25 -21.09
C LEU A 186 -3.62 -6.85 -21.47
N ALA A 187 -3.00 -6.14 -20.53
CA ALA A 187 -2.44 -4.81 -20.78
C ALA A 187 -1.23 -4.89 -21.72
N HIS A 188 -0.33 -5.85 -21.48
CA HIS A 188 0.87 -6.09 -22.28
C HIS A 188 0.54 -6.54 -23.69
N GLU A 189 -0.49 -7.37 -23.88
CA GLU A 189 -1.02 -7.71 -25.22
C GLU A 189 -1.45 -6.49 -26.04
N ASN A 190 -1.68 -5.34 -25.38
CA ASN A 190 -2.09 -4.07 -26.00
C ASN A 190 -0.99 -2.99 -25.88
N ASP A 191 0.27 -3.37 -25.67
CA ASP A 191 1.43 -2.47 -25.52
C ASP A 191 1.24 -1.38 -24.44
N ALA A 192 0.44 -1.68 -23.40
CA ALA A 192 0.22 -0.80 -22.26
C ALA A 192 1.09 -1.24 -21.08
N LYS A 193 1.56 -0.26 -20.30
CA LYS A 193 2.43 -0.49 -19.14
C LYS A 193 1.64 -0.51 -17.84
N VAL A 194 2.03 -1.36 -16.91
CA VAL A 194 1.24 -1.63 -15.71
C VAL A 194 1.91 -1.10 -14.44
N VAL A 195 1.20 -0.24 -13.73
CA VAL A 195 1.62 0.34 -12.45
C VAL A 195 0.72 -0.19 -11.34
N ILE A 196 1.30 -0.98 -10.44
CA ILE A 196 0.56 -1.60 -9.34
C ILE A 196 0.69 -0.79 -8.05
N ASP A 197 -0.43 -0.36 -7.48
CA ASP A 197 -0.51 0.09 -6.08
C ASP A 197 -0.65 -1.13 -5.17
N GLY A 198 0.46 -1.53 -4.55
CA GLY A 198 0.56 -2.62 -3.60
C GLY A 198 0.51 -2.19 -2.14
N ALA A 199 0.03 -0.99 -1.81
CA ALA A 199 0.08 -0.45 -0.45
C ALA A 199 -0.61 -1.33 0.61
N GLN A 200 -1.68 -2.03 0.24
CA GLN A 200 -2.33 -3.01 1.12
C GLN A 200 -1.79 -4.42 0.90
N ALA A 201 -1.38 -4.78 -0.32
CA ALA A 201 -0.87 -6.10 -0.62
C ALA A 201 0.45 -6.43 0.12
N ALA A 202 1.34 -5.45 0.28
CA ALA A 202 2.70 -5.67 0.80
C ALA A 202 2.77 -6.28 2.21
N ALA A 203 1.74 -6.12 3.05
CA ALA A 203 1.72 -6.73 4.37
C ALA A 203 1.03 -8.11 4.41
N HIS A 204 0.27 -8.46 3.36
CA HIS A 204 -0.74 -9.51 3.42
C HIS A 204 -0.60 -10.57 2.33
N LEU A 205 0.17 -10.30 1.26
CA LEU A 205 0.35 -11.20 0.13
C LEU A 205 1.83 -11.47 -0.11
N ASN A 206 2.14 -12.67 -0.58
CA ASN A 206 3.46 -12.97 -1.13
C ASN A 206 3.57 -12.33 -2.52
N ILE A 207 4.52 -11.42 -2.71
CA ILE A 207 4.68 -10.65 -3.94
C ILE A 207 5.90 -11.15 -4.70
N ASN A 208 5.70 -11.51 -5.95
CA ASN A 208 6.78 -11.87 -6.86
C ASN A 208 6.66 -11.02 -8.12
N VAL A 209 7.39 -9.91 -8.19
CA VAL A 209 7.28 -8.94 -9.31
C VAL A 209 7.79 -9.52 -10.63
N GLN A 210 8.73 -10.46 -10.58
CA GLN A 210 9.19 -11.17 -11.78
C GLN A 210 8.11 -12.11 -12.34
N ASP A 211 7.45 -12.88 -11.46
CA ASP A 211 6.38 -13.78 -11.89
C ASP A 211 5.10 -13.03 -12.25
N LEU A 212 4.80 -11.90 -11.59
CA LEU A 212 3.68 -11.03 -11.98
C LEU A 212 3.92 -10.31 -13.31
N ASP A 213 5.18 -10.13 -13.69
CA ASP A 213 5.59 -9.40 -14.89
C ASP A 213 5.12 -7.93 -14.89
N CYS A 214 4.91 -7.30 -13.72
CA CYS A 214 4.51 -5.88 -13.68
C CYS A 214 5.64 -4.93 -14.09
N ASP A 215 5.29 -3.74 -14.59
CA ASP A 215 6.29 -2.72 -14.96
C ASP A 215 6.75 -1.89 -13.76
N PHE A 216 5.81 -1.56 -12.87
CA PHE A 216 6.05 -0.84 -11.63
C PHE A 216 5.20 -1.39 -10.47
N TYR A 217 5.76 -1.36 -9.25
CA TYR A 217 5.04 -1.78 -8.04
C TYR A 217 5.39 -0.87 -6.86
N ALA A 218 4.37 -0.24 -6.25
CA ALA A 218 4.56 0.74 -5.18
C ALA A 218 3.96 0.29 -3.85
N PHE A 219 4.65 0.51 -2.73
CA PHE A 219 4.08 0.29 -1.40
C PHE A 219 4.67 1.24 -0.35
N SER A 220 4.01 1.30 0.82
CA SER A 220 4.39 2.16 1.94
C SER A 220 4.79 1.34 3.16
N SER A 221 5.91 1.70 3.77
CA SER A 221 6.46 0.99 4.93
C SER A 221 5.51 1.00 6.15
N HIS A 222 4.81 2.11 6.38
CA HIS A 222 3.91 2.27 7.54
C HIS A 222 2.69 1.34 7.57
N LYS A 223 2.35 0.70 6.44
CA LYS A 223 1.28 -0.31 6.36
C LYS A 223 1.77 -1.75 6.48
N MET A 224 3.09 -1.95 6.50
CA MET A 224 3.74 -3.24 6.68
C MET A 224 4.66 -3.24 7.90
N TYR A 225 4.19 -2.62 8.98
CA TYR A 225 4.81 -2.62 10.31
C TYR A 225 6.13 -1.84 10.42
N GLY A 226 6.58 -1.23 9.32
CA GLY A 226 7.73 -0.34 9.27
C GLY A 226 7.40 1.13 9.54
N PRO A 227 8.42 2.01 9.47
CA PRO A 227 8.31 3.43 9.79
C PRO A 227 7.42 4.25 8.83
N THR A 228 6.93 5.40 9.31
CA THR A 228 6.30 6.44 8.49
C THR A 228 7.32 7.23 7.68
N GLY A 229 6.87 7.87 6.61
CA GLY A 229 7.75 8.72 5.78
C GLY A 229 8.69 7.92 4.87
N PHE A 230 8.48 6.61 4.74
CA PHE A 230 9.28 5.72 3.92
C PHE A 230 8.39 4.80 3.07
N GLY A 231 8.82 4.54 1.84
CA GLY A 231 8.15 3.70 0.87
C GLY A 231 9.08 3.25 -0.24
N VAL A 232 8.51 2.46 -1.14
CA VAL A 232 9.26 1.77 -2.19
C VAL A 232 8.53 1.93 -3.50
N LEU A 233 9.31 2.09 -4.57
CA LEU A 233 8.90 1.85 -5.93
C LEU A 233 9.84 0.80 -6.53
N TYR A 234 9.30 -0.36 -6.89
CA TYR A 234 9.92 -1.23 -7.86
C TYR A 234 9.65 -0.72 -9.27
N GLY A 235 10.67 -0.75 -10.13
CA GLY A 235 10.51 -0.54 -11.56
C GLY A 235 11.41 -1.49 -12.35
N ARG A 236 10.94 -1.93 -13.52
CA ARG A 236 11.76 -2.70 -14.46
C ARG A 236 13.01 -1.93 -14.85
N ALA A 237 14.13 -2.63 -15.00
CA ALA A 237 15.44 -1.99 -15.14
C ALA A 237 15.50 -1.14 -16.42
N GLU A 238 15.01 -1.69 -17.53
CA GLU A 238 14.93 -1.01 -18.83
C GLU A 238 14.11 0.27 -18.76
N LEU A 239 12.97 0.28 -18.04
CA LEU A 239 12.13 1.46 -17.89
C LEU A 239 12.80 2.51 -17.02
N LEU A 240 13.41 2.08 -15.90
CA LEU A 240 14.15 2.98 -15.02
C LEU A 240 15.33 3.65 -15.74
N HIS A 241 15.98 2.97 -16.69
CA HIS A 241 17.03 3.58 -17.50
C HIS A 241 16.48 4.63 -18.48
N GLU A 242 15.33 4.38 -19.10
CA GLU A 242 14.66 5.32 -20.04
C GLU A 242 14.11 6.58 -19.36
N MET A 243 13.63 6.45 -18.12
CA MET A 243 13.00 7.55 -17.37
C MET A 243 13.97 8.70 -17.08
N GLY A 244 13.46 9.93 -17.13
CA GLY A 244 14.18 11.12 -16.65
C GLY A 244 14.30 11.16 -15.12
N PRO A 245 15.13 12.07 -14.56
CA PRO A 245 15.23 12.23 -13.11
C PRO A 245 13.91 12.70 -12.48
N TRP A 246 13.67 12.32 -11.23
CA TRP A 246 12.47 12.73 -10.46
C TRP A 246 12.65 14.09 -9.79
N GLN A 247 13.54 14.15 -8.81
CA GLN A 247 13.91 15.36 -8.08
C GLN A 247 15.35 15.74 -8.44
N GLY A 248 15.64 17.04 -8.49
CA GLY A 248 16.99 17.56 -8.73
C GLY A 248 17.70 17.91 -7.43
N GLY A 249 18.96 17.48 -7.26
CA GLY A 249 19.73 17.77 -6.06
C GLY A 249 21.09 17.05 -6.04
N GLY A 250 21.72 17.01 -4.86
CA GLY A 250 22.89 16.15 -4.64
C GLY A 250 22.53 14.67 -4.68
N GLU A 251 23.54 13.80 -4.59
CA GLU A 251 23.47 12.33 -4.72
C GLU A 251 23.06 11.83 -6.12
N MET A 252 22.00 12.35 -6.73
CA MET A 252 21.48 11.84 -8.01
C MET A 252 22.32 12.23 -9.25
N ILE A 253 23.35 13.06 -9.07
CA ILE A 253 24.22 13.58 -10.13
C ILE A 253 25.50 12.76 -10.31
N LYS A 254 26.01 12.73 -11.54
CA LYS A 254 27.36 12.24 -11.86
C LYS A 254 28.35 13.40 -12.07
N HIS A 255 27.90 14.47 -12.72
CA HIS A 255 28.68 15.69 -12.91
C HIS A 255 27.75 16.91 -13.02
N VAL A 256 28.14 18.02 -12.40
CA VAL A 256 27.43 19.30 -12.42
C VAL A 256 28.38 20.40 -12.90
N SER A 257 27.92 21.19 -13.87
CA SER A 257 28.59 22.39 -14.38
C SER A 257 27.56 23.51 -14.55
N LEU A 258 28.00 24.73 -14.88
CA LEU A 258 27.08 25.84 -15.16
C LEU A 258 26.23 25.58 -16.41
N GLU A 259 26.76 24.82 -17.37
CA GLU A 259 26.14 24.57 -18.66
C GLU A 259 25.25 23.32 -18.64
N LYS A 260 25.66 22.26 -17.93
CA LYS A 260 24.98 20.97 -17.97
C LYS A 260 25.22 20.09 -16.74
N THR A 261 24.17 19.37 -16.36
CA THR A 261 24.22 18.27 -15.40
C THR A 261 24.07 16.92 -16.11
N THR A 262 24.83 15.93 -15.65
CA THR A 262 24.65 14.51 -16.00
C THR A 262 24.31 13.72 -14.74
N PHE A 263 23.52 12.67 -14.88
CA PHE A 263 22.90 11.95 -13.78
C PHE A 263 23.57 10.59 -13.54
N GLN A 264 23.41 10.05 -12.34
CA GLN A 264 23.77 8.67 -12.04
C GLN A 264 22.82 7.69 -12.75
N ASP A 265 23.17 6.41 -12.72
CA ASP A 265 22.27 5.33 -13.11
C ASP A 265 21.21 5.07 -12.00
N PRO A 266 20.10 4.38 -12.31
CA PRO A 266 19.20 3.86 -11.28
C PRO A 266 19.97 2.97 -10.29
N PRO A 267 19.62 2.99 -8.98
CA PRO A 267 18.48 3.70 -8.39
C PRO A 267 18.77 5.18 -8.08
N HIS A 268 20.05 5.56 -7.95
CA HIS A 268 20.49 6.86 -7.45
C HIS A 268 19.98 8.06 -8.27
N LYS A 269 19.73 7.88 -9.58
CA LYS A 269 19.10 8.88 -10.45
C LYS A 269 17.80 9.47 -9.88
N PHE A 270 17.08 8.71 -9.05
CA PHE A 270 15.76 9.08 -8.53
C PHE A 270 15.76 9.49 -7.05
N GLU A 271 16.90 9.37 -6.37
CA GLU A 271 17.04 9.56 -4.93
C GLU A 271 17.89 10.80 -4.65
N ALA A 272 17.27 11.98 -4.80
CA ALA A 272 17.95 13.26 -4.65
C ALA A 272 18.09 13.69 -3.18
N GLY A 273 19.27 14.17 -2.82
CA GLY A 273 19.58 14.63 -1.46
C GLY A 273 19.83 13.48 -0.48
N THR A 274 20.06 13.83 0.79
CA THR A 274 20.28 12.84 1.85
C THR A 274 19.03 11.99 2.03
N PRO A 275 19.11 10.66 1.89
CA PRO A 275 17.95 9.78 2.02
C PRO A 275 17.54 9.60 3.50
N ASP A 276 16.33 9.10 3.74
CA ASP A 276 15.93 8.60 5.06
C ASP A 276 16.54 7.22 5.32
N ILE A 277 17.79 7.24 5.76
CA ILE A 277 18.59 6.03 6.04
C ILE A 277 17.91 5.19 7.13
N SER A 278 17.41 5.85 8.17
CA SER A 278 16.73 5.19 9.29
C SER A 278 15.45 4.48 8.84
N GLY A 279 14.71 5.09 7.93
CA GLY A 279 13.51 4.51 7.31
C GLY A 279 13.82 3.21 6.57
N ALA A 280 14.92 3.17 5.81
CA ALA A 280 15.37 1.96 5.11
C ALA A 280 15.69 0.83 6.10
N VAL A 281 16.47 1.12 7.13
CA VAL A 281 16.83 0.15 8.19
C VAL A 281 15.59 -0.37 8.91
N GLY A 282 14.66 0.52 9.28
CA GLY A 282 13.42 0.14 9.93
C GLY A 282 12.50 -0.70 9.03
N LEU A 283 12.45 -0.41 7.72
CA LEU A 283 11.70 -1.23 6.75
C LEU A 283 12.32 -2.62 6.61
N ALA A 284 13.64 -2.74 6.52
CA ALA A 284 14.31 -4.04 6.44
C ALA A 284 13.98 -4.93 7.64
N ALA A 285 14.06 -4.39 8.86
CA ALA A 285 13.66 -5.10 10.07
C ALA A 285 12.16 -5.50 10.05
N ALA A 286 11.30 -4.67 9.48
CA ALA A 286 9.86 -4.97 9.37
C ALA A 286 9.59 -6.11 8.38
N ILE A 287 10.31 -6.13 7.25
CA ILE A 287 10.25 -7.20 6.25
C ILE A 287 10.71 -8.53 6.85
N GLU A 288 11.85 -8.53 7.54
CA GLU A 288 12.39 -9.73 8.18
C GLU A 288 11.45 -10.27 9.25
N TYR A 289 10.87 -9.37 10.06
CA TYR A 289 9.86 -9.75 11.05
C TYR A 289 8.62 -10.35 10.39
N LEU A 290 8.08 -9.71 9.35
CA LEU A 290 6.90 -10.20 8.63
C LEU A 290 7.15 -11.58 7.99
N ALA A 291 8.32 -11.78 7.36
CA ALA A 291 8.70 -13.06 6.77
C ALA A 291 8.73 -14.19 7.81
N GLN A 292 9.20 -13.92 9.02
CA GLN A 292 9.14 -14.87 10.12
C GLN A 292 7.70 -15.21 10.50
N GLN A 293 6.80 -14.22 10.61
CA GLN A 293 5.39 -14.47 10.93
C GLN A 293 4.67 -15.26 9.82
N GLN A 294 4.95 -14.95 8.55
CA GLN A 294 4.40 -15.67 7.39
C GLN A 294 4.81 -17.14 7.41
N SER A 295 6.07 -17.44 7.72
CA SER A 295 6.56 -18.82 7.85
C SER A 295 5.86 -19.62 8.96
N GLN A 296 5.22 -18.95 9.92
CA GLN A 296 4.47 -19.55 11.03
C GLN A 296 2.96 -19.68 10.77
N GLY A 297 2.49 -19.31 9.57
CA GLY A 297 1.08 -19.47 9.17
C GLY A 297 0.21 -18.23 9.33
N LEU A 298 0.79 -17.03 9.26
CA LEU A 298 0.06 -15.76 9.30
C LEU A 298 -1.04 -15.67 8.24
N ASP A 299 -0.76 -16.06 7.00
CA ASP A 299 -1.72 -15.91 5.88
C ASP A 299 -3.02 -16.72 6.10
N GLU A 300 -2.89 -17.92 6.67
CA GLU A 300 -4.06 -18.73 7.06
C GLU A 300 -4.79 -18.12 8.25
N TYR A 301 -4.05 -17.54 9.19
CA TYR A 301 -4.63 -16.87 10.36
C TYR A 301 -5.45 -15.64 9.97
N GLU A 302 -4.90 -14.74 9.15
CA GLU A 302 -5.61 -13.51 8.75
C GLU A 302 -6.88 -13.83 7.95
N ARG A 303 -6.84 -14.83 7.05
CA ARG A 303 -8.03 -15.31 6.33
C ARG A 303 -9.10 -15.84 7.29
N HIS A 304 -8.72 -16.66 8.27
CA HIS A 304 -9.67 -17.16 9.26
C HIS A 304 -10.25 -16.05 10.14
N LEU A 305 -9.41 -15.09 10.57
CA LEU A 305 -9.88 -13.97 11.40
C LEU A 305 -10.86 -13.09 10.62
N LEU A 306 -10.58 -12.82 9.34
CA LEU A 306 -11.48 -12.06 8.48
C LEU A 306 -12.80 -12.80 8.21
N SER A 307 -12.77 -14.12 7.99
CA SER A 307 -13.98 -14.94 7.87
C SER A 307 -14.81 -14.87 9.13
N TYR A 308 -14.19 -15.09 10.29
CA TYR A 308 -14.87 -15.03 11.59
C TYR A 308 -15.49 -13.65 11.84
N ALA A 309 -14.76 -12.57 11.59
CA ALA A 309 -15.30 -11.21 11.68
C ALA A 309 -16.47 -10.97 10.72
N THR A 310 -16.36 -11.44 9.48
CA THR A 310 -17.43 -11.28 8.49
C THR A 310 -18.69 -12.02 8.96
N GLU A 311 -18.57 -13.28 9.37
CA GLU A 311 -19.68 -14.10 9.89
C GLU A 311 -20.31 -13.48 11.14
N SER A 312 -19.50 -13.09 12.12
CA SER A 312 -20.01 -12.48 13.37
C SER A 312 -20.72 -11.16 13.13
N LEU A 313 -20.20 -10.28 12.28
CA LEU A 313 -20.83 -8.99 12.04
C LEU A 313 -22.12 -9.10 11.22
N LEU A 314 -22.24 -10.11 10.34
CA LEU A 314 -23.47 -10.35 9.57
C LEU A 314 -24.67 -10.78 10.44
N GLU A 315 -24.45 -11.18 11.70
CA GLU A 315 -25.52 -11.44 12.66
C GLU A 315 -26.20 -10.14 13.16
N ILE A 316 -25.60 -8.97 12.94
CA ILE A 316 -26.12 -7.69 13.39
C ILE A 316 -27.24 -7.22 12.45
N ASP A 317 -28.44 -7.02 12.99
CA ASP A 317 -29.61 -6.56 12.24
C ASP A 317 -29.39 -5.22 11.52
N GLY A 318 -29.62 -5.22 10.21
CA GLY A 318 -29.40 -4.08 9.32
C GLY A 318 -27.93 -3.78 9.02
N LEU A 319 -26.98 -4.64 9.40
CA LEU A 319 -25.58 -4.51 8.95
C LEU A 319 -25.43 -5.05 7.52
N ARG A 320 -24.75 -4.28 6.68
CA ARG A 320 -24.41 -4.66 5.30
C ARG A 320 -22.92 -4.49 5.06
N VAL A 321 -22.25 -5.58 4.70
CA VAL A 321 -20.84 -5.56 4.26
C VAL A 321 -20.74 -4.92 2.88
N ILE A 322 -19.71 -4.09 2.69
CA ILE A 322 -19.38 -3.42 1.44
C ILE A 322 -18.09 -4.04 0.90
N GLY A 323 -18.18 -4.79 -0.20
CA GLY A 323 -17.11 -5.65 -0.69
C GLY A 323 -17.26 -7.10 -0.22
N THR A 324 -17.89 -7.91 -1.07
CA THR A 324 -18.19 -9.34 -0.85
C THR A 324 -17.47 -10.23 -1.87
N ALA A 325 -16.39 -9.73 -2.49
CA ALA A 325 -15.50 -10.53 -3.32
C ALA A 325 -15.05 -11.80 -2.58
N SER A 326 -14.92 -12.91 -3.30
CA SER A 326 -14.45 -14.17 -2.74
C SER A 326 -13.00 -14.09 -2.26
N GLU A 327 -12.14 -13.43 -3.05
CA GLU A 327 -10.74 -13.18 -2.72
C GLU A 327 -10.61 -11.79 -2.08
N LYS A 328 -10.38 -11.78 -0.77
CA LYS A 328 -10.34 -10.56 0.06
C LYS A 328 -9.26 -10.64 1.12
N SER A 329 -8.65 -9.51 1.44
CA SER A 329 -7.64 -9.39 2.50
C SER A 329 -7.84 -8.14 3.36
N GLY A 330 -7.53 -8.28 4.65
CA GLY A 330 -7.25 -7.21 5.61
C GLY A 330 -8.42 -6.29 6.02
N ALA A 331 -9.35 -5.95 5.13
CA ALA A 331 -10.38 -4.93 5.37
C ALA A 331 -11.81 -5.50 5.36
N LEU A 332 -12.61 -5.04 6.33
CA LEU A 332 -14.03 -5.27 6.44
C LEU A 332 -14.75 -3.92 6.54
N SER A 333 -15.20 -3.42 5.38
CA SER A 333 -16.06 -2.23 5.32
C SER A 333 -17.52 -2.62 5.46
N PHE A 334 -18.29 -1.84 6.20
CA PHE A 334 -19.71 -2.08 6.40
C PHE A 334 -20.50 -0.80 6.64
N LEU A 335 -21.81 -0.92 6.47
CA LEU A 335 -22.84 0.04 6.81
C LEU A 335 -23.83 -0.60 7.76
N VAL A 336 -24.54 0.23 8.53
CA VAL A 336 -25.64 -0.23 9.39
C VAL A 336 -26.84 0.68 9.18
N ASP A 337 -27.97 0.09 8.83
CA ASP A 337 -29.20 0.82 8.51
C ASP A 337 -29.63 1.73 9.67
N GLY A 338 -30.10 2.93 9.33
CA GLY A 338 -30.52 3.93 10.32
C GLY A 338 -29.39 4.56 11.12
N THR A 339 -28.13 4.39 10.72
CA THR A 339 -26.97 5.02 11.37
C THR A 339 -26.06 5.70 10.35
N HIS A 340 -25.34 6.75 10.79
CA HIS A 340 -24.28 7.35 9.99
C HIS A 340 -22.92 6.74 10.38
N PRO A 341 -22.02 6.42 9.41
CA PRO A 341 -20.73 5.79 9.72
C PRO A 341 -19.90 6.54 10.75
N HIS A 342 -19.88 7.88 10.66
CA HIS A 342 -19.14 8.72 11.60
C HIS A 342 -19.59 8.53 13.04
N ASP A 343 -20.90 8.52 13.29
CA ASP A 343 -21.46 8.41 14.65
C ASP A 343 -21.15 7.05 15.27
N LEU A 344 -21.24 5.98 14.46
CA LEU A 344 -20.78 4.65 14.87
C LEU A 344 -19.30 4.67 15.25
N GLY A 345 -18.43 5.26 14.43
CA GLY A 345 -17.00 5.34 14.74
C GLY A 345 -16.72 6.08 16.05
N THR A 346 -17.42 7.18 16.31
CA THR A 346 -17.29 7.93 17.57
C THR A 346 -17.66 7.06 18.77
N LEU A 347 -18.81 6.39 18.75
CA LEU A 347 -19.27 5.52 19.84
C LEU A 347 -18.40 4.27 20.01
N LEU A 348 -17.82 3.74 18.93
CA LEU A 348 -16.86 2.63 19.00
C LEU A 348 -15.56 3.08 19.68
N ASN A 349 -15.07 4.29 19.37
CA ASN A 349 -13.87 4.83 20.00
C ASN A 349 -14.05 5.11 21.50
N GLU A 350 -15.23 5.59 21.92
CA GLU A 350 -15.58 5.71 23.36
C GLU A 350 -15.54 4.36 24.09
N GLN A 351 -15.78 3.27 23.35
CA GLN A 351 -15.69 1.89 23.82
C GLN A 351 -14.29 1.27 23.59
N GLN A 352 -13.28 2.09 23.29
CA GLN A 352 -11.88 1.69 23.07
C GLN A 352 -11.67 0.76 21.87
N VAL A 353 -12.58 0.80 20.88
CA VAL A 353 -12.46 0.09 19.60
C VAL A 353 -12.14 1.11 18.50
N ALA A 354 -10.89 1.12 18.06
CA ALA A 354 -10.42 2.04 17.03
C ALA A 354 -10.69 1.47 15.63
N VAL A 355 -11.61 2.10 14.91
CA VAL A 355 -11.96 1.83 13.50
C VAL A 355 -11.82 3.11 12.67
N ARG A 356 -11.88 2.97 11.33
CA ARG A 356 -11.93 4.12 10.42
C ARG A 356 -13.36 4.38 9.97
N THR A 357 -13.69 5.65 9.73
CA THR A 357 -14.96 6.04 9.09
C THR A 357 -14.71 7.03 7.95
N GLY A 358 -15.68 7.13 7.03
CA GLY A 358 -15.67 8.08 5.92
C GLY A 358 -15.36 7.41 4.58
N HIS A 359 -14.69 8.14 3.69
CA HIS A 359 -14.45 7.71 2.31
C HIS A 359 -13.13 6.95 2.11
N HIS A 360 -12.27 6.86 3.13
CA HIS A 360 -10.98 6.15 3.09
C HIS A 360 -10.07 6.54 1.91
N CYS A 361 -10.12 7.80 1.49
CA CYS A 361 -9.41 8.29 0.31
C CYS A 361 -9.78 7.52 -0.99
N ALA A 362 -11.04 7.11 -1.14
CA ALA A 362 -11.58 6.45 -2.32
C ALA A 362 -12.99 7.00 -2.65
N ILE A 363 -13.10 8.33 -2.75
CA ILE A 363 -14.38 9.02 -3.01
C ILE A 363 -15.08 8.50 -4.29
N PRO A 364 -14.39 8.32 -5.45
CA PRO A 364 -15.03 7.79 -6.65
C PRO A 364 -15.69 6.42 -6.45
N LEU A 365 -15.10 5.56 -5.60
CA LEU A 365 -15.71 4.28 -5.25
C LEU A 365 -17.03 4.46 -4.49
N MET A 366 -17.06 5.41 -3.54
CA MET A 366 -18.26 5.69 -2.75
C MET A 366 -19.39 6.21 -3.65
N GLU A 367 -19.06 7.06 -4.62
CA GLU A 367 -19.99 7.56 -5.64
C GLU A 367 -20.50 6.42 -6.55
N ALA A 368 -19.60 5.55 -7.03
CA ALA A 368 -19.95 4.39 -7.86
C ALA A 368 -20.89 3.41 -7.14
N LEU A 369 -20.68 3.21 -5.83
CA LEU A 369 -21.52 2.36 -4.98
C LEU A 369 -22.79 3.07 -4.46
N GLY A 370 -22.93 4.38 -4.66
CA GLY A 370 -24.05 5.18 -4.17
C GLY A 370 -24.15 5.24 -2.64
N ILE A 371 -23.02 5.28 -1.94
CA ILE A 371 -22.96 5.29 -0.46
C ILE A 371 -22.19 6.51 0.08
N PRO A 372 -22.50 6.99 1.30
CA PRO A 372 -21.87 8.20 1.87
C PRO A 372 -20.49 7.95 2.51
N GLY A 373 -19.92 6.76 2.36
CA GLY A 373 -18.76 6.27 3.12
C GLY A 373 -19.08 4.97 3.85
N THR A 374 -18.12 4.45 4.63
CA THR A 374 -18.29 3.23 5.42
C THR A 374 -17.65 3.34 6.79
N VAL A 375 -18.03 2.45 7.71
CA VAL A 375 -17.15 2.05 8.82
C VAL A 375 -16.24 0.96 8.29
N ARG A 376 -14.94 1.01 8.60
CA ARG A 376 -13.96 0.00 8.21
C ARG A 376 -13.20 -0.50 9.44
N ALA A 377 -13.39 -1.77 9.74
CA ALA A 377 -12.50 -2.53 10.61
C ALA A 377 -11.47 -3.23 9.72
N SER A 378 -10.20 -3.10 10.05
CA SER A 378 -9.10 -3.72 9.32
C SER A 378 -8.20 -4.45 10.27
N PHE A 379 -7.80 -5.67 9.91
CA PHE A 379 -7.08 -6.61 10.76
C PHE A 379 -5.61 -6.67 10.33
N GLY A 380 -4.74 -6.97 11.29
CA GLY A 380 -3.33 -7.28 11.05
C GLY A 380 -2.86 -8.41 11.96
N LEU A 381 -1.57 -8.72 11.89
CA LEU A 381 -0.99 -9.95 12.45
C LEU A 381 -1.11 -10.10 13.98
N TYR A 382 -1.36 -9.00 14.70
CA TYR A 382 -1.51 -8.99 16.17
C TYR A 382 -2.97 -9.01 16.64
N ASN A 383 -3.93 -8.90 15.73
CA ASN A 383 -5.34 -8.94 16.11
C ASN A 383 -5.76 -10.36 16.48
N LEU A 384 -6.73 -10.44 17.39
CA LEU A 384 -7.19 -11.69 17.99
C LEU A 384 -8.69 -11.88 17.76
N LYS A 385 -9.17 -13.13 17.87
CA LYS A 385 -10.61 -13.43 17.88
C LYS A 385 -11.38 -12.59 18.91
N LYS A 386 -10.80 -12.38 20.09
CA LYS A 386 -11.37 -11.54 21.15
C LYS A 386 -11.54 -10.06 20.73
N ASP A 387 -10.72 -9.57 19.81
CA ASP A 387 -10.83 -8.20 19.29
C ASP A 387 -12.06 -8.08 18.38
N VAL A 388 -12.38 -9.13 17.61
CA VAL A 388 -13.64 -9.24 16.84
C VAL A 388 -14.85 -9.29 17.77
N ASP A 389 -14.79 -10.12 18.82
CA ASP A 389 -15.88 -10.21 19.81
C ASP A 389 -16.15 -8.86 20.48
N ARG A 390 -15.07 -8.10 20.77
CA ARG A 390 -15.18 -6.73 21.30
C ARG A 390 -15.76 -5.75 20.30
N LEU A 391 -15.38 -5.82 19.03
CA LEU A 391 -16.01 -5.01 17.97
C LEU A 391 -17.51 -5.29 17.88
N TYR A 392 -17.91 -6.56 17.88
CA TYR A 392 -19.31 -6.97 17.78
C TYR A 392 -20.16 -6.42 18.93
N GLU A 393 -19.71 -6.59 20.18
CA GLU A 393 -20.43 -6.08 21.34
C GLU A 393 -20.47 -4.53 21.39
N ALA A 394 -19.37 -3.88 20.98
CA ALA A 394 -19.33 -2.43 20.90
C ALA A 394 -20.28 -1.87 19.82
N LEU A 395 -20.38 -2.55 18.68
CA LEU A 395 -21.34 -2.22 17.61
C LEU A 395 -22.78 -2.35 18.10
N LYS A 396 -23.15 -3.47 18.74
CA LYS A 396 -24.51 -3.65 19.28
C LYS A 396 -24.87 -2.55 20.27
N THR A 397 -23.94 -2.18 21.13
CA THR A 397 -24.13 -1.09 22.09
C THR A 397 -24.34 0.25 21.37
N ALA A 398 -23.50 0.57 20.39
CA ALA A 398 -23.60 1.81 19.61
C ALA A 398 -24.92 1.89 18.81
N ILE A 399 -25.30 0.81 18.13
CA ILE A 399 -26.55 0.72 17.36
C ILE A 399 -27.77 0.93 18.26
N ARG A 400 -27.77 0.33 19.46
CA ARG A 400 -28.84 0.53 20.45
C ARG A 400 -28.93 1.98 20.96
N ILE A 401 -27.84 2.73 20.94
CA ILE A 401 -27.84 4.15 21.31
C ILE A 401 -28.39 5.00 20.16
N LEU A 402 -27.99 4.72 18.92
CA LEU A 402 -28.33 5.54 17.74
C LEU A 402 -29.73 5.26 17.17
N ARG A 403 -30.27 4.04 17.32
CA ARG A 403 -31.61 3.67 16.84
C ARG A 403 -32.73 3.90 17.87
N LYS A 404 -32.41 4.48 19.03
CA LYS A 404 -33.41 4.97 19.99
C LYS A 404 -33.94 6.32 19.53
#